data_AF-A0A6I6K2W2-F1
#
_entry.id   AF-A0A6I6K2W2-F1
#
_cell.length_a   1.000
_cell.length_b   1.000
_cell.length_c   1.000
_cell.angle_alpha   90.00
_cell.angle_beta   90.00
_cell.angle_gamma   90.00
#
_symmetry.space_group_name_H-M   'P 1'
#
loop_
_entity.id
_entity.type
_entity.pdbx_description
1 polymer ?
#
loop_
_entity_poly.entity_id
_entity_poly.type
_entity_poly.pdbx_seq_one_letter_code
_entity_poly.pdbx_strand_id
1 'polypeptide(L)' 'MLMNDLSKTKLFNLLSEPSQVTNQEIQDAYEDFVSQLRIDNQTEMNLTEAFRKLNLTRIEFDALGALPFYGQGGKCA' A
#
# COMPACT_ATOMS: atom_id res chain seq x y z
N MET A 1 8.81 -3.21 0.75
CA MET A 1 10.13 -3.85 0.98
C MET A 1 10.26 -4.22 2.45
N LEU A 2 10.88 -5.36 2.79
CA LEU A 2 11.10 -5.72 4.19
C LEU A 2 12.33 -4.99 4.74
N MET A 3 12.41 -4.84 6.08
CA MET A 3 13.53 -4.16 6.74
C MET A 3 14.91 -4.77 6.36
N ASN A 4 14.96 -6.09 6.16
CA ASN A 4 16.17 -6.82 5.75
C ASN A 4 16.58 -6.57 4.29
N ASP A 5 15.65 -6.09 3.46
CA ASP A 5 15.94 -5.73 2.08
C ASP A 5 16.43 -4.28 2.01
N LEU A 6 15.91 -3.41 2.89
CA LEU A 6 16.37 -2.02 3.04
C LEU A 6 17.87 -1.96 3.37
N SER A 7 18.33 -2.80 4.29
CA SER A 7 19.74 -2.85 4.73
C SER A 7 20.70 -3.32 3.64
N LYS A 8 20.18 -3.91 2.54
CA LYS A 8 21.00 -4.38 1.41
C LYS A 8 21.07 -3.38 0.26
N THR A 9 20.41 -2.23 0.39
CA THR A 9 20.42 -1.19 -0.64
C THR A 9 21.82 -0.60 -0.79
N LYS A 10 22.09 -0.05 -1.99
CA LYS A 10 23.39 0.53 -2.33
C LYS A 10 23.85 1.56 -1.30
N LEU A 11 22.93 2.38 -0.78
CA LEU A 11 23.22 3.37 0.25
C LEU A 11 23.83 2.73 1.51
N PHE A 12 23.19 1.71 2.09
CA PHE A 12 23.72 1.05 3.28
C PHE A 12 25.04 0.33 3.01
N ASN A 13 25.21 -0.25 1.82
CA ASN A 13 26.49 -0.87 1.43
C ASN A 13 27.62 0.17 1.38
N LEU A 14 27.38 1.35 0.79
CA LEU A 14 28.37 2.44 0.73
C LEU A 14 28.72 2.99 2.12
N LEU A 15 27.79 2.94 3.07
CA LEU A 15 27.98 3.42 4.45
C LEU A 15 28.53 2.36 5.41
N SER A 16 28.53 1.07 5.01
CA SER A 16 28.86 -0.04 5.90
C SER A 16 30.35 -0.20 6.19
N GLU A 17 31.20 0.16 5.23
CA GLU A 17 32.65 0.00 5.34
C GLU A 17 33.37 1.32 4.96
N PRO A 18 34.51 1.63 5.60
CA PRO A 18 35.31 2.79 5.23
C PRO A 18 35.84 2.59 3.81
N SER A 19 35.22 3.29 2.86
CA SER A 19 35.59 3.26 1.45
C SER A 19 35.74 4.69 0.93
N GLN A 20 36.63 4.89 -0.05
CA GLN A 20 36.67 6.16 -0.76
C GLN A 20 35.51 6.19 -1.76
N VAL A 21 34.42 6.77 -1.31
CA VAL A 21 33.22 7.04 -2.11
C VAL A 21 33.07 8.54 -2.30
N THR A 22 32.64 8.94 -3.48
CA THR A 22 32.38 10.35 -3.76
C THR A 22 31.05 10.78 -3.16
N ASN A 23 30.92 12.07 -2.85
CA ASN A 23 29.63 12.63 -2.41
C ASN A 23 28.53 12.42 -3.47
N GLN A 24 28.89 12.42 -4.75
CA GLN A 24 27.95 12.15 -5.85
C GLN A 24 27.41 10.72 -5.76
N GLU A 25 28.27 9.72 -5.56
CA GLU A 25 27.82 8.32 -5.44
C GLU A 25 26.92 8.08 -4.23
N ILE A 26 27.20 8.75 -3.10
CA ILE A 26 26.35 8.71 -1.92
C ILE A 26 25.00 9.37 -2.22
N GLN A 27 25.01 10.53 -2.89
CA GLN A 27 23.79 11.25 -3.25
C GLN A 27 22.91 10.42 -4.19
N ASP A 28 23.48 9.86 -5.26
CA ASP A 28 22.77 9.01 -6.21
C ASP A 28 22.14 7.80 -5.50
N ALA A 29 22.90 7.14 -4.62
CA ALA A 29 22.40 6.00 -3.85
C ALA A 29 21.29 6.38 -2.86
N TYR A 30 21.32 7.60 -2.32
CA TYR A 30 20.27 8.12 -1.44
C TYR A 30 18.98 8.46 -2.22
N GLU A 31 19.09 9.09 -3.38
CA GLU A 31 17.94 9.41 -4.23
C GLU A 31 17.22 8.14 -4.70
N ASP A 32 17.97 7.11 -5.09
CA ASP A 32 17.43 5.79 -5.42
C ASP A 32 16.70 5.15 -4.23
N PHE A 33 17.32 5.19 -3.05
CA PHE A 33 16.76 4.64 -1.81
C PHE A 33 15.41 5.29 -1.45
N VAL A 34 15.34 6.63 -1.48
CA VAL A 34 14.11 7.37 -1.19
C VAL A 34 13.02 7.09 -2.22
N SER A 35 13.39 6.94 -3.49
CA SER A 35 12.45 6.65 -4.57
C SER A 35 11.80 5.28 -4.39
N GLN A 36 12.59 4.26 -4.04
CA GLN A 36 12.08 2.91 -3.75
C GLN A 36 11.11 2.91 -2.55
N LEU A 37 11.45 3.63 -1.47
CA LEU A 37 10.58 3.78 -0.30
C LEU A 37 9.23 4.43 -0.64
N ARG A 38 9.22 5.44 -1.52
CA ARG A 38 7.98 6.11 -1.94
C ARG A 38 7.05 5.15 -2.69
N ILE A 39 7.59 4.34 -3.59
CA ILE A 39 6.81 3.38 -4.40
C ILE A 39 6.16 2.32 -3.49
N ASP A 40 6.91 1.81 -2.53
CA ASP A 40 6.40 0.81 -1.58
C ASP A 40 5.29 1.37 -0.69
N ASN A 41 5.48 2.57 -0.13
CA ASN A 41 4.48 3.22 0.71
C ASN A 41 3.20 3.57 -0.06
N GLN A 42 3.31 3.95 -1.34
CA GLN A 42 2.15 4.15 -2.20
C GLN A 42 1.37 2.86 -2.42
N THR A 43 2.06 1.73 -2.60
CA THR A 43 1.42 0.43 -2.77
C THR A 43 0.63 0.02 -1.53
N GLU A 44 1.20 0.19 -0.33
CA GLU A 44 0.49 -0.08 0.93
C GLU A 44 -0.73 0.82 1.13
N MET A 45 -0.60 2.11 0.78
CA MET A 45 -1.72 3.06 0.83
C MET A 45 -2.87 2.63 -0.10
N ASN A 46 -2.54 2.22 -1.33
CA ASN A 46 -3.51 1.74 -2.31
C ASN A 46 -4.25 0.48 -1.84
N LEU A 47 -3.52 -0.46 -1.22
CA LEU A 47 -4.12 -1.68 -0.64
C LEU A 47 -5.07 -1.33 0.51
N THR A 48 -4.67 -0.42 1.39
CA THR A 48 -5.51 0.05 2.51
C THR A 48 -6.80 0.70 2.01
N GLU A 49 -6.70 1.52 0.96
CA GLU A 49 -7.88 2.14 0.33
C GLU A 49 -8.81 1.08 -0.30
N ALA A 50 -8.25 0.10 -1.01
CA ALA A 50 -9.00 -0.99 -1.61
C ALA A 50 -9.75 -1.81 -0.54
N PHE A 51 -9.10 -2.18 0.57
CA PHE A 51 -9.74 -2.88 1.68
C PHE A 51 -10.86 -2.07 2.32
N ARG A 52 -10.68 -0.76 2.52
CA ARG A 52 -11.74 0.11 3.04
C ARG A 52 -12.95 0.14 2.11
N LYS A 53 -12.73 0.29 0.80
CA LYS A 53 -13.82 0.26 -0.21
C LYS A 53 -14.56 -1.06 -0.19
N LEU A 54 -13.86 -2.19 -0.21
CA LEU A 54 -14.47 -3.53 -0.16
C LEU A 54 -15.30 -3.74 1.11
N ASN A 55 -14.81 -3.30 2.27
CA ASN A 55 -15.54 -3.40 3.52
C ASN A 55 -16.83 -2.55 3.51
N LEU A 56 -16.76 -1.32 2.98
CA LEU A 56 -17.96 -0.48 2.81
C LEU A 56 -18.98 -1.14 1.89
N THR A 57 -18.54 -1.63 0.72
CA THR A 57 -19.42 -2.34 -0.22
C THR A 57 -20.07 -3.58 0.40
N ARG A 58 -19.34 -4.33 1.22
CA ARG A 58 -19.90 -5.47 1.96
C ARG A 58 -21.01 -5.04 2.92
N ILE A 59 -20.79 -3.98 3.70
CA ILE A 59 -21.78 -3.44 4.65
C ILE A 59 -23.03 -2.96 3.89
N GLU A 60 -22.85 -2.26 2.78
CA GLU A 60 -23.95 -1.80 1.93
C GLU A 60 -24.74 -2.97 1.34
N PHE A 61 -24.07 -4.01 0.87
CA PHE A 61 -24.70 -5.21 0.35
C PHE A 61 -25.47 -5.97 1.44
N ASP A 62 -24.90 -6.12 2.63
CA ASP A 62 -25.58 -6.73 3.79
C ASP A 62 -26.82 -5.91 4.17
N ALA A 63 -26.75 -4.58 4.13
CA ALA A 63 -27.89 -3.70 4.36
C ALA A 63 -28.99 -3.85 3.30
N LEU A 64 -28.61 -4.02 2.02
CA LEU A 64 -29.53 -4.31 0.92
C LEU A 64 -30.15 -5.72 1.01
N GLY A 65 -29.41 -6.72 1.47
CA GLY A 65 -29.92 -8.07 1.72
C GLY A 65 -30.79 -8.16 2.97
N ALA A 66 -30.53 -7.32 3.97
CA ALA A 66 -31.33 -7.21 5.20
C ALA A 66 -32.59 -6.35 5.02
N LEU A 67 -32.66 -5.51 3.98
CA LEU A 67 -33.92 -4.93 3.54
C LEU A 67 -34.85 -6.10 3.16
N PRO A 68 -36.03 -6.22 3.79
CA PRO A 68 -36.99 -7.22 3.37
C PRO A 68 -37.27 -6.93 1.90
N PHE A 69 -36.92 -7.87 1.01
CA PHE A 69 -37.24 -7.79 -0.41
C PHE A 69 -38.68 -7.32 -0.51
N TYR A 70 -38.86 -6.06 -0.92
CA TYR A 70 -40.17 -5.40 -0.98
C TYR A 70 -40.94 -6.12 -2.10
N GLY A 71 -41.60 -7.19 -1.68
CA GLY A 71 -41.97 -8.32 -2.51
C GLY A 71 -42.72 -9.36 -1.68
N GLN A 72 -43.37 -8.94 -0.61
CA GLN A 72 -44.58 -9.64 -0.19
C GLN A 72 -45.65 -9.19 -1.19
N GLY A 73 -45.69 -9.88 -2.33
CA GLY A 73 -46.68 -9.68 -3.38
C GLY A 73 -48.08 -9.92 -2.83
N GLY A 74 -48.64 -8.91 -2.17
CA GLY A 74 -50.07 -8.79 -1.97
C GLY A 74 -50.68 -8.57 -3.34
N LYS A 75 -51.44 -9.54 -3.83
CA LYS A 75 -52.27 -9.39 -5.02
C LYS A 75 -53.09 -8.11 -4.85
N CYS A 76 -52.89 -7.12 -5.72
CA CYS A 76 -53.80 -5.99 -5.82
C CYS A 76 -55.19 -6.53 -6.17
N ALA A 77 -56.20 -6.13 -5.39
CA ALA A 77 -57.59 -6.49 -5.57
C ALA A 77 -58.19 -5.85 -6.82
#